data_AF-A0A412CG71-F1
#
_entry.id   AF-A0A412CG71-F1
#
_cell.length_a   1.000
_cell.length_b   1.000
_cell.length_c   1.000
_cell.angle_alpha   90.00
_cell.angle_beta   90.00
_cell.angle_gamma   90.00
#
_symmetry.space_group_name_H-M   'P 1'
#
loop_
_entity.id
_entity.type
_entity.pdbx_description
1 polymer ?
#
loop_
_entity_poly.entity_id
_entity_poly.type
_entity_poly.pdbx_seq_one_letter_code
_entity_poly.pdbx_strand_id
1 'polypeptide(L)'
;MKQGLKSIESLYGELMRQREIRKDLIADTRSLTANTEKGKTIITVNKGTDLLDYQVTEIAHRQIAERLNIPFKYYERMRTDFPMLLDANINGWLKLKSEKRMLRTLDGNLRAFLSNRYRRLDNLELVDHILPVIAQMKNCTIASCDITETH
;
A
#
# COMPACT_ATOMS: atom_id res chain seq x y z
N MET A 1 6.70 23.72 -3.32
CA MET A 1 6.39 23.02 -4.58
C MET A 1 7.01 21.63 -4.50
N LYS A 2 6.23 20.55 -4.67
CA LYS A 2 6.80 19.20 -4.71
C LYS A 2 7.54 19.06 -6.05
N GLN A 3 8.86 18.88 -6.00
CA GLN A 3 9.69 18.65 -7.18
C GLN A 3 9.42 17.23 -7.69
N GLY A 4 8.44 17.09 -8.59
CA GLY A 4 8.18 15.82 -9.26
C GLY A 4 9.32 15.39 -10.18
N LEU A 5 9.27 14.14 -10.65
CA LEU A 5 10.18 13.60 -11.67
C LEU A 5 10.22 14.54 -12.88
N LYS A 6 11.40 15.10 -13.18
CA LYS A 6 11.55 16.26 -14.08
C LYS A 6 11.24 15.97 -15.56
N SER A 7 11.05 14.71 -15.95
CA SER A 7 10.70 14.31 -17.32
C SER A 7 9.79 13.09 -17.37
N ILE A 8 9.06 12.93 -18.49
CA ILE A 8 8.23 11.76 -18.79
C ILE A 8 9.07 10.48 -18.84
N GLU A 9 10.31 10.57 -19.34
CA GLU A 9 11.25 9.45 -19.37
C GLU A 9 11.58 8.97 -17.95
N SER A 10 11.81 9.91 -17.03
CA SER A 10 12.06 9.61 -15.62
C SER A 10 10.83 9.01 -14.94
N LEU A 11 9.63 9.49 -15.28
CA LEU A 11 8.37 8.89 -14.84
C LEU A 11 8.26 7.43 -15.31
N TYR A 12 8.53 7.20 -16.59
CA TYR A 12 8.44 5.88 -17.20
C TYR A 12 9.44 4.90 -16.57
N GLY A 13 10.67 5.34 -16.35
CA GLY A 13 11.70 4.55 -15.68
C GLY A 13 11.30 4.13 -14.27
N GLU A 14 10.71 5.03 -13.48
CA GLU A 14 10.23 4.69 -12.14
C GLU A 14 9.01 3.76 -12.17
N LEU A 15 8.08 3.94 -13.11
CA LEU A 15 6.94 3.01 -13.28
C LEU A 15 7.41 1.60 -13.66
N MET A 16 8.42 1.47 -14.53
CA MET A 16 9.04 0.20 -14.87
C MET A 16 9.69 -0.44 -13.64
N ARG A 17 10.50 0.31 -12.88
CA ARG A 17 11.11 -0.15 -11.62
C ARG A 17 10.05 -0.66 -10.64
N GLN A 18 8.99 0.11 -10.42
CA GLN A 18 7.92 -0.28 -9.51
C GLN A 18 7.18 -1.54 -9.99
N ARG A 19 6.95 -1.68 -11.30
CA ARG A 19 6.30 -2.89 -11.87
C ARG A 19 7.13 -4.14 -11.62
N GLU A 20 8.46 -4.07 -11.75
CA GLU A 20 9.37 -5.20 -11.51
C GLU A 20 9.44 -5.62 -10.04
N ILE A 21 9.43 -4.65 -9.11
CA ILE A 21 9.59 -4.93 -7.68
C ILE A 21 8.26 -5.27 -6.99
N ARG A 22 7.12 -4.78 -7.52
CA ARG A 22 5.80 -4.96 -6.93
C ARG A 22 5.46 -6.44 -6.76
N LYS A 23 5.29 -6.85 -5.50
CA LYS A 23 4.83 -8.20 -5.12
C LYS A 23 3.49 -8.08 -4.42
N ASP A 24 2.42 -8.08 -5.19
CA ASP A 24 1.08 -8.18 -4.63
C ASP A 24 0.86 -9.60 -4.10
N LEU A 25 0.33 -9.71 -2.88
CA LEU A 25 0.05 -10.98 -2.23
C LEU A 25 -1.45 -11.10 -1.98
N ILE A 26 -2.00 -12.29 -2.21
CA ILE A 26 -3.28 -12.68 -1.62
C ILE A 26 -2.98 -13.51 -0.38
N ALA A 27 -3.34 -12.99 0.80
CA ALA A 27 -3.10 -13.65 2.08
C ALA A 27 -4.41 -13.88 2.83
N ASP A 28 -4.51 -15.00 3.54
CA ASP A 28 -5.55 -15.22 4.54
C ASP A 28 -5.19 -14.37 5.78
N THR A 29 -6.14 -13.64 6.35
CA THR A 29 -5.86 -12.74 7.48
C THR A 29 -5.33 -13.48 8.71
N ARG A 30 -5.56 -14.79 8.84
CA ARG A 30 -5.00 -15.62 9.92
C ARG A 30 -3.50 -15.85 9.80
N SER A 31 -2.93 -15.69 8.61
CA SER A 31 -1.48 -15.77 8.40
C SER A 31 -0.77 -14.44 8.63
N LEU A 32 -1.51 -13.39 9.00
CA LEU A 32 -0.97 -12.07 9.28
C LEU A 32 -0.77 -11.88 10.78
N THR A 33 0.35 -11.26 11.15
CA THR A 33 0.60 -10.79 12.51
C THR A 33 1.08 -9.36 12.49
N ALA A 34 0.39 -8.49 13.22
CA ALA A 34 0.79 -7.12 13.48
C ALA A 34 1.66 -7.06 14.73
N ASN A 35 2.76 -6.34 14.64
CA ASN A 35 3.61 -5.96 15.76
C ASN A 35 3.93 -4.46 15.64
N THR A 36 3.70 -3.71 16.71
CA THR A 36 3.90 -2.26 16.73
C THR A 36 4.89 -1.88 17.82
N GLU A 37 5.95 -1.18 17.43
CA GLU A 37 6.93 -0.61 18.36
C GLU A 37 7.20 0.85 18.00
N LYS A 38 7.12 1.74 19.00
CA LYS A 38 7.42 3.18 18.86
C LYS A 38 6.72 3.84 17.66
N GLY A 39 5.43 3.55 17.48
CA GLY A 39 4.61 4.08 16.39
C GLY A 39 4.81 3.41 15.03
N LYS A 40 5.78 2.50 14.88
CA LYS A 40 6.01 1.75 13.65
C LYS A 40 5.37 0.38 13.76
N THR A 41 4.44 0.09 12.84
CA THR A 41 3.82 -1.24 12.76
C THR A 41 4.45 -2.03 11.62
N ILE A 42 4.78 -3.28 11.90
CA ILE A 42 5.16 -4.29 10.91
C ILE A 42 4.02 -5.31 10.81
N ILE A 43 3.64 -5.66 9.58
CA ILE A 43 2.81 -6.83 9.29
C ILE A 43 3.71 -7.94 8.77
N THR A 44 3.77 -9.03 9.52
CA THR A 44 4.40 -10.28 9.10
C THR A 44 3.37 -11.16 8.39
N VAL A 45 3.68 -11.59 7.17
CA VAL A 45 2.90 -12.56 6.41
C VAL A 45 3.58 -13.93 6.51
N ASN A 46 2.92 -14.88 7.15
CA ASN A 46 3.39 -16.27 7.21
C ASN A 46 2.95 -17.05 5.96
N LYS A 47 3.91 -17.59 5.21
CA LYS A 47 3.70 -18.44 4.03
C LYS A 47 4.12 -19.90 4.23
N GLY A 48 4.19 -20.36 5.48
CA GLY A 48 4.68 -21.67 5.86
C GLY A 48 6.16 -21.63 6.23
N THR A 49 7.05 -21.75 5.23
CA THR A 49 8.51 -21.71 5.45
C THR A 49 9.08 -20.30 5.52
N ASP A 50 8.38 -19.34 4.91
CA ASP A 50 8.85 -17.97 4.78
C ASP A 50 7.99 -17.02 5.62
N LEU A 51 8.66 -16.10 6.31
CA LEU A 51 8.05 -14.94 6.95
C LEU A 51 8.44 -13.70 6.16
N LEU A 52 7.44 -12.93 5.74
CA LEU A 52 7.65 -11.69 4.99
C LEU A 52 7.19 -10.51 5.83
N ASP A 53 8.13 -9.65 6.20
CA ASP A 53 7.85 -8.47 7.01
C ASP A 53 7.68 -7.24 6.14
N TYR A 54 6.61 -6.49 6.42
CA TYR A 54 6.31 -5.25 5.71
C TYR A 54 5.98 -4.13 6.68
N GLN A 55 6.69 -3.01 6.54
CA GLN A 55 6.36 -1.80 7.30
C GLN A 55 5.06 -1.19 6.79
N VAL A 56 4.12 -0.95 7.70
CA VAL A 56 2.80 -0.43 7.35
C VAL A 56 2.89 1.06 7.05
N THR A 57 2.39 1.45 5.88
CA THR A 57 2.26 2.85 5.50
C THR A 57 1.00 3.49 6.08
N GLU A 58 0.93 4.82 6.12
CA GLU A 58 -0.24 5.55 6.62
C GLU A 58 -1.56 5.20 5.89
N ILE A 59 -1.48 4.86 4.60
CA ILE A 59 -2.63 4.45 3.80
C ILE A 59 -3.11 3.07 4.24
N ALA A 60 -2.17 2.12 4.36
CA ALA A 60 -2.49 0.79 4.83
C ALA A 60 -3.04 0.83 6.27
N HIS A 61 -2.52 1.71 7.14
CA HIS A 61 -3.10 1.95 8.47
C HIS A 61 -4.56 2.36 8.41
N ARG A 62 -4.92 3.34 7.58
CA ARG A 62 -6.31 3.77 7.41
C ARG A 62 -7.20 2.65 6.90
N GLN A 63 -6.72 1.87 5.93
CA GLN A 63 -7.47 0.76 5.36
C GLN A 63 -7.66 -0.40 6.35
N ILE A 64 -6.66 -0.69 7.19
CA ILE A 64 -6.78 -1.66 8.28
C ILE A 64 -7.81 -1.15 9.29
N ALA A 65 -7.70 0.09 9.75
CA ALA A 65 -8.64 0.68 10.71
C ALA A 65 -10.08 0.64 10.19
N GLU A 66 -10.30 1.06 8.95
CA GLU A 66 -11.59 1.02 8.27
C GLU A 66 -12.13 -0.41 8.20
N ARG A 67 -11.30 -1.38 7.75
CA ARG A 67 -11.75 -2.78 7.65
C ARG A 67 -12.15 -3.36 9.01
N LEU A 68 -11.41 -3.03 10.05
CA LEU A 68 -11.65 -3.53 11.39
C LEU A 68 -12.73 -2.73 12.14
N ASN A 69 -13.30 -1.70 11.50
CA ASN A 69 -14.24 -0.76 12.10
C ASN A 69 -13.69 -0.08 13.36
N ILE A 70 -12.39 0.22 13.38
CA ILE A 70 -11.72 0.94 14.47
C ILE A 70 -11.65 2.42 14.08
N PRO A 71 -12.23 3.34 14.86
CA PRO A 71 -12.12 4.77 14.59
C PRO A 71 -10.65 5.21 14.48
N PHE A 72 -10.28 5.87 13.38
CA PHE A 72 -8.87 6.12 13.07
C PHE A 72 -8.14 6.97 14.13
N LYS A 73 -8.83 7.93 14.75
CA LYS A 73 -8.25 8.71 15.88
C LYS A 73 -7.89 7.81 17.06
N TYR A 74 -8.69 6.77 17.32
CA TYR A 74 -8.39 5.81 18.38
C TYR A 74 -7.29 4.83 17.96
N TYR A 75 -7.29 4.41 16.69
CA TYR A 75 -6.20 3.63 16.09
C TYR A 75 -4.84 4.31 16.29
N GLU A 76 -4.72 5.59 15.92
CA GLU A 76 -3.46 6.36 16.07
C GLU A 76 -3.05 6.54 17.53
N ARG A 77 -4.01 6.79 18.42
CA ARG A 77 -3.75 6.85 19.87
C ARG A 77 -3.16 5.54 20.38
N MET A 78 -3.71 4.40 19.96
CA MET A 78 -3.13 3.11 20.34
C MET A 78 -1.76 2.89 19.67
N ARG A 79 -1.57 3.28 18.41
CA ARG A 79 -0.29 3.13 17.71
C ARG A 79 0.86 3.85 18.42
N THR A 80 0.58 5.00 19.01
CA THR A 80 1.55 5.86 19.67
C THR A 80 1.66 5.60 21.17
N ASP A 81 0.53 5.63 21.89
CA ASP A 81 0.51 5.64 23.35
C ASP A 81 0.37 4.22 23.95
N PHE A 82 -0.26 3.28 23.22
CA PHE A 82 -0.45 1.91 23.72
C PHE A 82 -0.34 0.82 22.62
N PRO A 83 0.87 0.60 22.05
CA PRO A 83 1.05 -0.26 20.87
C PRO A 83 0.58 -1.70 21.06
N MET A 84 0.77 -2.28 22.25
CA MET A 84 0.32 -3.65 22.55
C MET A 84 -1.20 -3.81 22.40
N LEU A 85 -1.98 -2.79 22.73
CA LEU A 85 -3.44 -2.81 22.57
C LEU A 85 -3.82 -2.73 21.09
N LEU A 86 -3.08 -1.97 20.28
CA LEU A 86 -3.26 -1.95 18.84
C LEU A 86 -3.04 -3.34 18.24
N ASP A 87 -1.92 -3.97 18.59
CA ASP A 87 -1.57 -5.30 18.09
C ASP A 87 -2.60 -6.35 18.50
N ALA A 88 -3.05 -6.34 19.75
CA ALA A 88 -4.10 -7.23 20.24
C ALA A 88 -5.41 -7.04 19.43
N ASN A 89 -5.81 -5.80 19.16
CA ASN A 89 -6.99 -5.52 18.37
C ASN A 89 -6.84 -6.01 16.92
N ILE A 90 -5.76 -5.65 16.23
CA ILE A 90 -5.54 -6.06 14.84
C ILE A 90 -5.50 -7.59 14.74
N ASN A 91 -4.64 -8.23 15.54
CA ASN A 91 -4.46 -9.68 15.49
C ASN A 91 -5.73 -10.44 15.91
N GLY A 92 -6.45 -9.95 16.93
CA GLY A 92 -7.70 -10.54 17.39
C GLY A 92 -8.77 -10.53 16.30
N TRP A 93 -9.04 -9.36 15.70
CA TRP A 93 -10.07 -9.24 14.67
C TRP A 93 -9.73 -9.98 13.37
N LEU A 94 -8.46 -9.94 12.94
CA LEU A 94 -8.00 -10.66 11.74
C LEU A 94 -8.13 -12.18 11.89
N LYS A 95 -7.98 -12.72 13.11
CA LYS A 95 -8.18 -14.14 13.42
C LYS A 95 -9.66 -14.51 13.57
N LEU A 96 -10.44 -13.67 14.27
CA LEU A 96 -11.85 -13.96 14.58
C LEU A 96 -12.73 -14.02 13.33
N LYS A 97 -12.55 -13.08 12.39
CA LYS A 97 -13.31 -13.03 11.13
C LYS A 97 -12.36 -13.15 9.95
N SER A 98 -11.85 -14.35 9.75
CA SER A 98 -10.86 -14.63 8.71
C SER A 98 -11.40 -14.36 7.31
N GLU A 99 -10.58 -13.77 6.45
CA GLU A 99 -10.89 -13.56 5.05
C GLU A 99 -9.61 -13.54 4.20
N LYS A 100 -9.75 -13.53 2.88
CA LYS A 100 -8.62 -13.24 1.98
C LYS A 100 -8.52 -11.76 1.70
N ARG A 101 -7.30 -11.22 1.78
CA ARG A 101 -6.99 -9.82 1.47
C ARG A 101 -5.86 -9.72 0.47
N MET A 102 -5.92 -8.67 -0.34
CA MET A 102 -4.83 -8.28 -1.23
C MET A 102 -3.91 -7.33 -0.46
N LEU A 103 -2.65 -7.71 -0.34
CA LEU A 103 -1.59 -6.88 0.23
C LEU A 103 -0.74 -6.37 -0.91
N ARG A 104 -0.73 -5.05 -1.12
CA ARG A 104 0.17 -4.43 -2.09
C ARG A 104 1.47 -4.07 -1.39
N THR A 105 2.57 -4.61 -1.89
CA THR A 105 3.88 -4.41 -1.29
C THR A 105 4.87 -3.83 -2.30
N LEU A 106 5.75 -2.95 -1.81
CA LEU A 106 6.81 -2.33 -2.59
C LEU A 106 7.94 -1.95 -1.63
N ASP A 107 9.18 -2.30 -1.97
CA ASP A 107 10.38 -1.90 -1.22
C ASP A 107 10.27 -2.14 0.30
N GLY A 108 9.77 -3.32 0.71
CA GLY A 108 9.62 -3.68 2.13
C GLY A 108 8.46 -3.00 2.86
N ASN A 109 7.63 -2.24 2.16
CA ASN A 109 6.46 -1.56 2.74
C ASN A 109 5.15 -2.24 2.32
N LEU A 110 4.19 -2.28 3.25
CA LEU A 110 2.80 -2.56 2.97
C LEU A 110 2.12 -1.25 2.58
N ARG A 111 1.99 -1.03 1.27
CA ARG A 111 1.41 0.20 0.71
C ARG A 111 -0.12 0.20 0.78
N ALA A 112 -0.75 -0.97 0.70
CA ALA A 112 -2.20 -1.08 0.80
C ALA A 112 -2.67 -2.44 1.34
N PHE A 113 -3.77 -2.40 2.08
CA PHE A 113 -4.52 -3.52 2.64
C PHE A 113 -5.94 -3.53 2.04
N LEU A 114 -6.15 -4.33 1.00
CA LEU A 114 -7.32 -4.22 0.12
C LEU A 114 -8.16 -5.49 0.13
N SER A 115 -9.41 -5.35 -0.31
CA SER A 115 -10.27 -6.51 -0.62
C SER A 115 -9.61 -7.39 -1.69
N ASN A 116 -9.78 -8.72 -1.59
CA ASN A 116 -9.35 -9.65 -2.63
C ASN A 116 -10.01 -9.39 -4.00
N ARG A 117 -11.15 -8.69 -4.03
CA ARG A 117 -11.85 -8.29 -5.28
C ARG A 117 -11.37 -6.95 -5.84
N TYR A 118 -10.37 -6.32 -5.24
CA TYR A 118 -9.87 -5.03 -5.72
C TYR A 118 -9.29 -5.19 -7.13
N ARG A 119 -9.84 -4.44 -8.09
CA ARG A 119 -9.35 -4.45 -9.46
C ARG A 119 -8.11 -3.56 -9.53
N ARG A 120 -6.98 -4.18 -9.84
CA ARG A 120 -5.72 -3.49 -10.03
C ARG A 120 -5.75 -2.76 -11.36
N LEU A 121 -5.34 -1.50 -11.33
CA LEU A 121 -4.97 -0.75 -12.52
C LEU A 121 -3.45 -0.65 -12.52
N ASP A 122 -2.83 -1.06 -13.62
CA ASP A 122 -1.39 -0.89 -13.77
C ASP A 122 -1.11 0.52 -14.30
N ASN A 123 -0.38 1.32 -13.52
CA ASN A 123 -0.06 2.70 -13.88
C ASN A 123 0.78 2.77 -15.15
N LEU A 124 1.65 1.79 -15.39
CA LEU A 124 2.44 1.76 -16.62
C LEU A 124 1.54 1.52 -17.84
N GLU A 125 0.66 0.52 -17.75
CA GLU A 125 -0.31 0.26 -18.84
C GLU A 125 -1.20 1.47 -19.08
N LEU A 126 -1.66 2.15 -18.02
CA LEU A 126 -2.45 3.37 -18.15
C LEU A 126 -1.66 4.47 -18.90
N VAL A 127 -0.40 4.68 -18.52
CA VAL A 127 0.48 5.69 -19.12
C VAL A 127 0.77 5.36 -20.59
N ASP A 128 1.01 4.09 -20.92
CA ASP A 128 1.22 3.62 -22.30
C ASP A 128 0.04 3.96 -23.22
N HIS A 129 -1.19 3.90 -22.71
CA HIS A 129 -2.39 4.20 -23.48
C HIS A 129 -2.67 5.71 -23.56
N ILE A 130 -2.37 6.48 -22.51
CA ILE A 130 -2.76 7.88 -22.41
C ILE A 130 -1.72 8.83 -23.01
N LEU A 131 -0.43 8.57 -22.84
CA LEU A 131 0.62 9.48 -23.33
C LEU A 131 0.56 9.75 -24.84
N PRO A 132 0.30 8.74 -25.72
CA PRO A 132 0.16 9.00 -27.15
C PRO A 132 -1.00 9.96 -27.48
N VAL A 133 -2.09 9.90 -26.72
CA VAL A 133 -3.24 10.79 -26.89
C VAL A 133 -2.87 12.21 -26.47
N ILE A 134 -2.22 12.39 -25.32
CA ILE A 134 -1.74 13.69 -24.85
C ILE A 134 -0.75 14.31 -25.84
N ALA A 135 0.16 13.50 -26.40
CA ALA A 135 1.15 13.95 -27.38
C ALA A 135 0.53 14.50 -28.69
N GLN A 136 -0.69 14.09 -29.02
CA GLN A 136 -1.42 14.57 -30.20
C GLN A 136 -2.24 15.86 -29.93
N MET A 137 -2.37 16.28 -28.67
CA MET A 137 -3.13 17.47 -28.30
C MET A 137 -2.40 18.74 -28.74
N LYS A 138 -3.06 19.56 -29.56
CA LYS A 138 -2.52 20.87 -29.97
C LYS A 138 -2.57 21.85 -28.80
N ASN A 139 -1.58 22.73 -28.72
CA ASN A 139 -1.51 23.82 -27.74
C ASN A 139 -1.53 23.37 -26.27
N CYS A 140 -1.07 22.14 -25.98
CA CYS A 140 -0.95 21.62 -24.63
C CYS A 140 0.53 21.40 -24.28
N THR A 141 0.89 21.63 -23.02
CA THR A 141 2.20 21.31 -22.47
C THR A 141 2.02 20.57 -21.15
N ILE A 142 2.91 19.62 -20.87
CA ILE A 142 2.91 18.92 -19.58
C ILE A 142 3.63 19.82 -18.58
N ALA A 143 2.86 20.42 -17.68
CA ALA A 143 3.39 21.30 -16.64
C ALA A 143 4.14 20.53 -15.54
N SER A 144 3.72 19.30 -15.24
CA SER A 144 4.35 18.43 -14.23
C SER A 144 3.91 16.98 -14.41
N CYS A 145 4.81 16.04 -14.08
CA CYS A 145 4.51 14.62 -14.00
C CYS A 145 5.16 14.01 -12.75
N ASP A 146 4.42 13.21 -11.98
CA ASP A 146 4.94 12.63 -10.74
C ASP A 146 4.17 11.36 -10.36
N ILE A 147 4.79 10.50 -9.55
CA ILE A 147 4.14 9.32 -8.95
C ILE A 147 3.82 9.67 -7.51
N THR A 148 2.56 9.47 -7.13
CA THR A 148 2.17 9.65 -5.73
C THR A 148 2.46 8.37 -4.95
N GLU A 149 2.91 8.52 -3.71
CA GLU A 149 3.08 7.40 -2.76
C GLU A 149 1.78 6.63 -2.51
N THR A 150 0.63 7.21 -2.91
CA THR A 150 -0.71 6.67 -2.69
C THR A 150 -1.13 5.51 -3.58
N HIS A 151 -0.47 5.24 -4.72
CA HIS A 151 -0.94 4.23 -5.68
C HIS A 151 0.16 3.38 -6.33
#